data_AF-A0A7S3BUG3-F1
#
_entry.id   AF-A0A7S3BUG3-F1
#
_cell.length_a   1.000
_cell.length_b   1.000
_cell.length_c   1.000
_cell.angle_alpha   90.00
_cell.angle_beta   90.00
_cell.angle_gamma   90.00
#
_symmetry.space_group_name_H-M   'P 1'
#
loop_
_entity.id
_entity.type
_entity.pdbx_description
1 polymer ?
#
loop_
_entity_poly.entity_id
_entity_poly.type
_entity_poly.pdbx_seq_one_letter_code
_entity_poly.pdbx_strand_id
1 'polypeptide(L)'
;RTLLLCWPPADDPMAEECLRHYKGDCVVYVGEWEDGMVLDGHAYDTTAAHPGGPSCATPNFREKLVQEFQLVQRVEIPRWPTVADDLTVWARKTDAKGERLLTTSEDLEKHGRLDFY
;
A
#
# COMPACT_ATOMS: atom_id res chain seq x y z
N ARG A 1 7.25 9.57 12.21
CA ARG A 1 8.08 8.37 11.90
C ARG A 1 7.61 7.86 10.54
N THR A 2 8.45 7.12 9.81
CA THR A 2 8.12 6.60 8.48
C THR A 2 8.37 5.09 8.46
N LEU A 3 7.45 4.32 7.89
CA LEU A 3 7.65 2.90 7.59
C LEU A 3 8.18 2.80 6.16
N LEU A 4 9.33 2.16 5.98
CA LEU A 4 9.88 1.82 4.68
C LEU A 4 9.68 0.31 4.45
N LEU A 5 9.04 -0.04 3.34
CA LEU A 5 8.95 -1.39 2.82
C LEU A 5 9.63 -1.42 1.45
N CYS A 6 10.66 -2.23 1.30
CA CYS A 6 11.42 -2.36 0.06
C CYS A 6 11.43 -3.83 -0.32
N TRP A 7 10.81 -4.16 -1.44
CA TRP A 7 10.72 -5.53 -1.97
C TRP A 7 10.26 -6.57 -0.92
N PRO A 8 9.09 -6.38 -0.27
CA PRO A 8 8.57 -7.39 0.64
C PRO A 8 8.22 -8.68 -0.14
N PRO A 9 8.28 -9.85 0.52
CA PRO A 9 7.93 -11.13 -0.08
C PRO A 9 6.51 -11.14 -0.64
N ALA A 10 6.32 -11.79 -1.79
CA ALA A 10 5.02 -11.86 -2.49
C ALA A 10 4.06 -12.90 -1.89
N ASP A 11 4.59 -13.87 -1.15
CA ASP A 11 3.89 -15.04 -0.62
C ASP A 11 3.78 -15.07 0.91
N ASP A 12 4.19 -13.99 1.58
CA ASP A 12 4.21 -13.88 3.04
C ASP A 12 3.51 -12.59 3.51
N PRO A 13 2.69 -12.64 4.59
CA PRO A 13 1.92 -11.50 5.06
C PRO A 13 2.76 -10.38 5.71
N MET A 14 4.08 -10.51 5.84
CA MET A 14 4.97 -9.59 6.57
C MET A 14 4.68 -8.10 6.29
N ALA A 15 4.47 -7.70 5.04
CA ALA A 15 4.16 -6.31 4.69
C ALA A 15 2.80 -5.84 5.26
N GLU A 16 1.79 -6.70 5.21
CA GLU A 16 0.48 -6.44 5.79
C GLU A 16 0.55 -6.35 7.32
N GLU A 17 1.31 -7.23 7.95
CA GLU A 17 1.54 -7.19 9.40
C GLU A 17 2.26 -5.92 9.82
N CYS A 18 3.26 -5.49 9.04
CA CYS A 18 3.93 -4.21 9.22
C CYS A 18 2.94 -3.05 9.21
N LEU A 19 2.00 -2.98 8.25
CA LEU A 19 0.95 -1.95 8.23
C LEU A 19 0.04 -2.03 9.46
N ARG A 20 -0.32 -3.24 9.90
CA ARG A 20 -1.18 -3.46 11.08
C ARG A 20 -0.55 -2.92 12.37
N HIS A 21 0.73 -3.18 12.56
CA HIS A 21 1.48 -2.74 13.74
C HIS A 21 1.91 -1.27 13.67
N TYR A 22 2.14 -0.74 12.47
CA TYR A 22 2.61 0.61 12.29
C TYR A 22 1.50 1.65 12.51
N LYS A 23 1.72 2.56 13.47
CA LYS A 23 0.77 3.62 13.85
C LYS A 23 1.16 5.02 13.37
N GLY A 24 2.23 5.13 12.58
CA GLY A 24 2.62 6.41 11.98
C GLY A 24 1.87 6.71 10.68
N ASP A 25 2.15 7.88 10.10
CA ASP A 25 1.31 8.44 9.04
C ASP A 25 1.95 8.38 7.65
N CYS A 26 3.22 7.99 7.56
CA CYS A 26 3.95 7.93 6.30
C CYS A 26 4.45 6.51 6.03
N VAL A 27 4.16 5.98 4.84
CA VAL A 27 4.70 4.73 4.30
C VAL A 27 5.45 5.04 3.02
N VAL A 28 6.66 4.49 2.88
CA VAL A 28 7.42 4.47 1.63
C VAL A 28 7.48 3.02 1.17
N TYR A 29 7.05 2.76 -0.06
CA TYR A 29 7.08 1.43 -0.68
C TYR A 29 7.97 1.46 -1.92
N VAL A 30 8.89 0.51 -2.02
CA VAL A 30 9.72 0.27 -3.20
C VAL A 30 9.44 -1.15 -3.69
N GLY A 31 8.94 -1.26 -4.92
CA GLY A 31 8.62 -2.55 -5.54
C GLY A 31 7.65 -2.40 -6.69
N GLU A 32 7.37 -3.50 -7.36
CA GLU A 32 6.35 -3.60 -8.40
C GLU A 32 4.95 -3.39 -7.81
N TRP A 33 4.09 -2.76 -8.62
CA TRP A 33 2.65 -2.71 -8.37
C TRP A 33 1.92 -3.69 -9.30
N GLU A 34 0.65 -4.00 -9.03
CA GLU A 34 -0.08 -5.03 -9.77
C GLU A 34 -0.52 -4.57 -11.18
N ASP A 35 -0.45 -5.50 -12.13
CA ASP A 35 -0.89 -5.29 -13.51
C ASP A 35 -2.31 -4.73 -13.61
N GLY A 36 -2.51 -3.75 -14.48
CA GLY A 36 -3.83 -3.15 -14.73
C GLY A 36 -4.36 -2.28 -13.59
N MET A 37 -3.68 -2.23 -12.43
CA MET A 37 -3.99 -1.25 -11.40
C MET A 37 -3.47 0.12 -11.83
N VAL A 38 -4.32 1.13 -11.65
CA VAL A 38 -3.97 2.52 -11.93
C VAL A 38 -3.64 3.21 -10.62
N LEU A 39 -2.40 3.67 -10.47
CA LEU A 39 -2.02 4.59 -9.41
C LEU A 39 -1.69 5.94 -10.02
N ASP A 40 -2.31 7.00 -9.50
CA ASP A 40 -2.06 8.38 -9.95
C ASP A 40 -2.21 8.55 -11.48
N GLY A 41 -3.21 7.89 -12.08
CA GLY A 41 -3.43 7.92 -13.52
C GLY A 41 -2.45 7.09 -14.35
N HIS A 42 -1.54 6.34 -13.72
CA HIS A 42 -0.59 5.45 -14.38
C HIS A 42 -1.00 3.99 -14.20
N ALA A 43 -1.31 3.32 -15.32
CA ALA A 43 -1.50 1.88 -15.35
C ALA A 43 -0.15 1.17 -15.28
N TYR A 44 -0.03 0.17 -14.41
CA TYR A 44 1.14 -0.70 -14.38
C TYR A 44 0.96 -1.82 -15.41
N ASP A 45 2.00 -2.04 -16.22
CA ASP A 45 2.15 -3.22 -17.07
C ASP A 45 3.24 -4.09 -16.46
N THR A 46 2.84 -5.08 -15.66
CA THR A 46 3.79 -6.09 -15.15
C THR A 46 3.84 -7.33 -16.03
N THR A 47 2.99 -7.45 -17.05
CA THR A 47 3.02 -8.59 -17.97
C THR A 47 4.31 -8.63 -18.80
N ALA A 48 4.87 -7.46 -19.11
CA ALA A 48 6.16 -7.34 -19.77
C ALA A 48 7.36 -7.64 -18.83
N ALA A 49 7.16 -7.51 -17.53
CA ALA A 49 8.19 -7.63 -16.50
C ALA A 49 8.30 -9.07 -15.96
N HIS A 50 7.17 -9.67 -15.55
CA HIS A 50 7.12 -11.00 -14.94
C HIS A 50 5.84 -11.77 -15.36
N PRO A 51 5.95 -12.86 -16.15
CA PRO A 51 4.84 -13.77 -16.42
C PRO A 51 4.46 -14.51 -15.12
N GLY A 52 3.52 -13.96 -14.35
CA GLY A 52 3.13 -14.48 -13.03
C GLY A 52 2.51 -13.45 -12.07
N GLY A 53 2.56 -12.16 -12.41
CA GLY A 53 2.09 -11.07 -11.56
C GLY A 53 3.24 -10.33 -10.86
N PRO A 54 2.94 -9.38 -9.95
CA PRO A 54 3.97 -8.65 -9.23
C PRO A 54 4.82 -9.59 -8.37
N SER A 55 6.14 -9.41 -8.43
CA SER A 55 7.11 -10.26 -7.71
C SER A 55 7.29 -9.89 -6.24
N CYS A 56 6.57 -8.87 -5.75
CA CYS A 56 6.67 -8.40 -4.37
C CYS A 56 5.31 -7.98 -3.80
N ALA A 57 5.23 -8.15 -2.48
CA ALA A 57 4.05 -7.94 -1.64
C ALA A 57 2.83 -8.81 -2.00
N THR A 58 2.01 -9.11 -1.01
CA THR A 58 0.75 -9.82 -1.21
C THR A 58 -0.34 -8.88 -1.76
N PRO A 59 -1.38 -9.40 -2.45
CA PRO A 59 -2.56 -8.61 -2.81
C PRO A 59 -3.21 -7.92 -1.60
N ASN A 60 -3.33 -8.62 -0.47
CA ASN A 60 -3.88 -8.07 0.77
C ASN A 60 -3.12 -6.83 1.27
N PHE A 61 -1.79 -6.83 1.17
CA PHE A 61 -1.00 -5.65 1.52
C PHE A 61 -1.35 -4.46 0.61
N ARG A 62 -1.43 -4.67 -0.72
CA ARG A 62 -1.73 -3.60 -1.68
C ARG A 62 -3.12 -3.03 -1.44
N GLU A 63 -4.12 -3.89 -1.27
CA GLU A 63 -5.48 -3.48 -0.94
C GLU A 63 -5.53 -2.67 0.35
N LYS A 64 -4.89 -3.16 1.42
CA LYS A 64 -4.85 -2.48 2.72
C LYS A 64 -4.13 -1.13 2.64
N LEU A 65 -3.03 -1.04 1.89
CA LEU A 65 -2.30 0.20 1.67
C LEU A 65 -3.20 1.24 1.00
N VAL A 66 -3.91 0.87 -0.07
CA VAL A 66 -4.84 1.76 -0.78
C VAL A 66 -6.06 2.12 0.07
N GLN A 67 -6.54 1.21 0.92
CA GLN A 67 -7.64 1.48 1.84
C GLN A 67 -7.26 2.52 2.89
N GLU A 68 -6.13 2.35 3.58
CA GLU A 68 -5.72 3.16 4.73
C GLU A 68 -4.91 4.41 4.38
N PHE A 69 -4.26 4.42 3.23
CA PHE A 69 -3.34 5.48 2.82
C PHE A 69 -3.71 6.02 1.44
N GLN A 70 -3.41 7.29 1.22
CA GLN A 70 -3.46 7.94 -0.08
C GLN A 70 -2.05 8.06 -0.64
N LEU A 71 -1.89 7.78 -1.93
CA LEU A 71 -0.64 8.01 -2.64
C LEU A 71 -0.39 9.52 -2.71
N VAL A 72 0.79 9.95 -2.26
CA VAL A 72 1.23 11.36 -2.27
C VAL A 72 2.25 11.60 -3.35
N GLN A 73 3.14 10.63 -3.59
CA GLN A 73 4.19 10.76 -4.59
C GLN A 73 4.53 9.40 -5.17
N ARG A 74 4.74 9.37 -6.47
CA ARG A 74 5.38 8.27 -7.19
C ARG A 74 6.66 8.81 -7.84
N VAL A 75 7.73 8.05 -7.72
CA VAL A 75 9.02 8.33 -8.35
C VAL A 75 9.41 7.11 -9.15
N GLU A 76 9.47 7.28 -10.47
CA GLU A 76 10.09 6.28 -11.35
C GLU A 76 11.59 6.26 -11.07
N ILE A 77 12.06 5.16 -10.50
CA ILE A 77 13.48 4.95 -10.21
C ILE A 77 14.16 4.21 -11.37
N PRO A 78 15.49 4.26 -11.50
CA PRO A 78 16.20 3.38 -12.42
C PRO A 78 15.91 1.92 -12.09
N ARG A 79 15.43 1.16 -13.10
CA ARG A 79 14.96 -0.22 -12.98
C ARG A 79 15.91 -1.19 -13.67
N TRP A 80 15.91 -2.43 -13.21
CA TRP A 80 16.53 -3.53 -13.96
C TRP A 80 15.66 -3.82 -15.19
N PRO A 81 16.23 -4.37 -16.29
CA PRO A 81 15.41 -4.85 -17.40
C PRO A 81 14.34 -5.80 -16.87
N THR A 82 13.12 -5.67 -17.40
CA THR A 82 11.95 -6.50 -17.03
C THR A 82 11.52 -6.40 -15.57
N VAL A 83 11.83 -5.30 -14.88
CA VAL A 83 11.31 -5.03 -13.53
C VAL A 83 10.55 -3.71 -13.55
N ALA A 84 9.38 -3.67 -12.89
CA ALA A 84 8.49 -2.51 -12.90
C ALA A 84 8.52 -1.72 -11.56
N ASP A 85 9.67 -1.68 -10.89
CA ASP A 85 9.80 -1.04 -9.59
C ASP A 85 9.62 0.48 -9.62
N ASP A 86 8.79 0.98 -8.72
CA ASP A 86 8.70 2.39 -8.39
C ASP A 86 8.95 2.62 -6.90
N LEU A 87 9.37 3.85 -6.57
CA LEU A 87 9.28 4.35 -5.21
C LEU A 87 7.96 5.12 -5.06
N THR A 88 7.13 4.70 -4.11
CA THR A 88 5.86 5.36 -3.79
C THR A 88 5.86 5.83 -2.35
N VAL A 89 5.30 7.03 -2.12
CA VAL A 89 5.15 7.64 -0.80
C VAL A 89 3.66 7.81 -0.53
N TRP A 90 3.23 7.33 0.62
CA TRP A 90 1.83 7.27 1.02
C TRP A 90 1.64 7.99 2.34
N ALA A 91 0.58 8.81 2.41
CA ALA A 91 0.14 9.44 3.64
C ALA A 91 -1.12 8.74 4.15
N ARG A 92 -1.20 8.52 5.45
CA ARG A 92 -2.36 7.92 6.08
C ARG A 92 -3.57 8.82 5.90
N LYS A 93 -4.71 8.23 5.55
CA LYS A 93 -5.95 8.98 5.38
C LYS A 93 -6.48 9.43 6.74
N THR A 94 -6.94 10.67 6.78
CA THR A 94 -7.59 11.28 7.95
C THR A 94 -8.96 11.83 7.55
N ASP A 95 -9.83 12.01 8.52
CA ASP A 95 -11.08 12.73 8.36
C ASP A 95 -10.86 14.26 8.27
N ALA A 96 -11.95 15.02 8.17
CA ALA A 96 -11.90 16.49 8.08
C ALA A 96 -11.33 17.17 9.35
N LYS A 97 -11.24 16.45 10.47
CA LYS A 97 -10.65 16.93 11.73
C LYS A 97 -9.19 16.51 11.88
N GLY A 98 -8.65 15.74 10.94
CA GLY A 98 -7.29 15.19 11.01
C GLY A 98 -7.18 13.90 11.82
N GLU A 99 -8.31 13.28 12.19
CA GLU A 99 -8.33 12.01 12.91
C GLU A 99 -8.23 10.85 11.91
N ARG A 100 -7.54 9.76 12.28
CA ARG A 100 -7.37 8.59 11.41
C ARG A 100 -8.73 8.00 11.04
N LEU A 101 -8.98 7.79 9.74
CA LEU A 101 -10.16 7.03 9.29
C LEU A 101 -10.05 5.59 9.80
N LEU A 102 -11.08 5.11 10.51
CA LEU A 102 -11.17 3.73 10.95
C LEU A 102 -11.60 2.87 9.75
N THR A 103 -10.75 1.95 9.32
CA THR A 103 -10.97 1.17 8.08
C THR A 103 -11.11 -0.33 8.32
N THR A 104 -10.87 -0.83 9.54
CA THR A 104 -10.95 -2.26 9.86
C THR A 104 -12.02 -2.54 10.93
N SER A 105 -12.59 -3.75 10.90
CA SER A 105 -13.53 -4.21 11.94
C SER A 105 -12.90 -4.16 13.34
N GLU A 106 -11.62 -4.50 13.48
CA GLU A 106 -10.87 -4.40 14.73
C GLU A 106 -10.71 -2.94 15.22
N ASP A 107 -10.52 -2.00 14.29
CA ASP A 107 -10.42 -0.57 14.61
C ASP A 107 -11.80 0.01 15.03
N LEU A 108 -12.88 -0.47 14.40
CA LEU A 108 -14.27 -0.11 14.74
C LEU A 108 -14.72 -0.72 16.08
N GLU A 109 -14.31 -1.95 16.39
CA GLU A 109 -14.60 -2.61 17.67
C GLU A 109 -13.91 -1.93 18.85
N LYS A 110 -12.69 -1.40 18.66
CA LYS A 110 -11.96 -0.66 19.72
C LYS A 110 -12.52 0.73 20.01
N HIS A 111 -13.17 1.39 19.05
CA HIS A 111 -13.67 2.77 19.21
C HIS A 111 -15.19 2.86 19.38
N GLY A 112 -15.86 1.73 19.59
CA GLY A 112 -17.31 1.68 19.74
C GLY A 112 -18.00 1.73 18.38
N ARG A 113 -18.84 0.71 18.12
CA ARG A 113 -19.72 0.65 16.95
C ARG A 113 -20.51 1.97 16.86
N LEU A 114 -20.30 2.72 15.79
CA LEU A 114 -21.34 3.64 15.32
C LEU A 114 -22.38 2.77 14.61
N ASP A 115 -23.43 2.43 15.37
CA ASP A 115 -24.64 1.83 14.82
C ASP A 115 -25.29 2.85 13.88
N PHE A 116 -25.14 2.64 12.56
CA PHE A 116 -25.98 3.31 11.59
C PHE A 116 -27.32 2.55 11.55
N TYR A 117 -28.37 3.21 12.06
CA TYR A 117 -29.77 2.82 11.90
C TYR A 117 -30.24 2.99 10.45
#